data_AF-A0A6C0PZB2-F1
#
_entry.id   AF-A0A6C0PZB2-F1
#
_cell.length_a   1.000
_cell.length_b   1.000
_cell.length_c   1.000
_cell.angle_alpha   90.00
_cell.angle_beta   90.00
_cell.angle_gamma   90.00
#
_symmetry.space_group_name_H-M   'P 1'
#
loop_
_entity.id
_entity.type
_entity.pdbx_description
1 polymer ?
#
loop_
_entity_poly.entity_id
_entity_poly.type
_entity_poly.pdbx_seq_one_letter_code
_entity_poly.pdbx_strand_id
1 'polypeptide(L)'
;MTTSDNGGNGDTGDDGGNGGIDRSVQAELDRLRGSIDNIDAAVVHMLAERFKCTQQVGLLKAAHHLPPADPARESRQITRLRELAENARLDPAFAEKLLNFIIAEVIRHHETIADGSGPRP
;
A
#
# COMPACT_ATOMS: atom_id res chain seq x y z
N MET A 1 -67.96 37.32 24.21
CA MET A 1 -66.89 38.03 23.47
C MET A 1 -65.59 37.72 24.20
N THR A 2 -64.90 36.62 23.87
CA THR A 2 -63.81 36.53 22.86
C THR A 2 -62.61 37.39 23.29
N THR A 3 -61.41 36.90 23.61
CA THR A 3 -60.74 35.61 23.35
C THR A 3 -59.51 35.50 24.25
N SER A 4 -59.26 34.30 24.79
CA SER A 4 -57.96 33.84 25.30
C SER A 4 -57.09 33.32 24.13
N ASP A 5 -55.78 33.57 24.15
CA ASP A 5 -54.68 32.67 23.71
C ASP A 5 -53.35 33.43 23.90
N ASN A 6 -52.52 33.17 24.92
CA ASN A 6 -51.57 32.07 25.16
C ASN A 6 -50.39 31.95 24.17
N GLY A 7 -49.20 32.28 24.70
CA GLY A 7 -47.95 31.51 24.58
C GLY A 7 -47.39 31.13 23.20
N GLY A 8 -46.31 31.81 22.81
CA GLY A 8 -45.42 31.35 21.74
C GLY A 8 -43.95 31.67 22.06
N ASN A 9 -43.34 30.83 22.90
CA ASN A 9 -41.89 30.70 22.99
C ASN A 9 -41.39 29.96 21.74
N GLY A 10 -40.33 30.44 21.10
CA GLY A 10 -39.83 29.88 19.85
C GLY A 10 -38.46 30.42 19.49
N ASP A 11 -37.49 30.13 20.36
CA ASP A 11 -36.10 29.90 19.97
C ASP A 11 -36.04 29.08 18.67
N THR A 12 -35.52 29.67 17.59
CA THR A 12 -35.03 28.91 16.44
C THR A 12 -33.81 29.60 15.83
N GLY A 13 -32.64 29.20 16.31
CA GLY A 13 -31.56 28.78 15.41
C GLY A 13 -30.51 29.84 15.07
N ASP A 14 -29.78 30.28 16.09
CA ASP A 14 -28.31 30.22 15.94
C ASP A 14 -27.93 28.74 15.82
N ASP A 15 -27.52 28.31 14.62
CA ASP A 15 -26.29 27.52 14.54
C ASP A 15 -25.75 27.52 13.11
N GLY A 16 -24.55 28.06 12.96
CA GLY A 16 -23.72 27.89 11.79
C GLY A 16 -23.34 26.42 11.61
N GLY A 17 -24.22 25.66 10.95
CA GLY A 17 -24.01 24.24 10.68
C GLY A 17 -23.12 24.01 9.46
N ASN A 18 -21.81 24.15 9.67
CA ASN A 18 -20.73 23.58 8.85
C ASN A 18 -21.17 22.31 8.09
N GLY A 19 -20.87 22.26 6.78
CA GLY A 19 -21.19 21.17 5.85
C GLY A 19 -20.67 19.81 6.31
N GLY A 20 -21.40 19.17 7.22
CA GLY A 20 -21.14 17.84 7.71
C GLY A 20 -21.43 16.81 6.62
N ILE A 21 -20.46 15.94 6.35
CA ILE A 21 -20.63 14.76 5.51
C ILE A 21 -21.81 13.95 6.07
N ASP A 22 -22.74 13.55 5.21
CA ASP A 22 -23.86 12.69 5.59
C ASP A 22 -23.34 11.45 6.34
N ARG A 23 -23.97 11.10 7.46
CA ARG A 23 -23.62 9.92 8.27
C ARG A 23 -23.62 8.64 7.44
N SER A 24 -24.49 8.52 6.43
CA SER A 24 -24.50 7.37 5.53
C SER A 24 -23.23 7.29 4.68
N VAL A 25 -22.76 8.42 4.16
CA VAL A 25 -21.51 8.55 3.39
C VAL A 25 -20.31 8.29 4.29
N GLN A 26 -20.32 8.81 5.52
CA GLN A 26 -19.24 8.58 6.49
C GLN A 26 -19.10 7.09 6.83
N ALA A 27 -20.21 6.39 7.07
CA ALA A 27 -20.20 4.95 7.36
C ALA A 27 -19.64 4.12 6.19
N GLU A 28 -19.98 4.47 4.95
CA GLU A 28 -19.45 3.77 3.77
C GLU A 28 -17.96 4.05 3.55
N LEU A 29 -17.51 5.29 3.77
CA LEU A 29 -16.08 5.63 3.75
C LEU A 29 -15.29 4.79 4.76
N ASP A 30 -15.80 4.65 5.98
CA ASP A 30 -15.12 3.89 7.02
C ASP A 30 -15.08 2.39 6.70
N ARG A 31 -16.15 1.85 6.11
CA ARG A 31 -16.18 0.46 5.62
C ARG A 31 -15.15 0.21 4.51
N LEU A 32 -15.05 1.13 3.54
CA LEU A 32 -14.07 1.03 2.45
C LEU A 32 -12.64 1.17 2.97
N ARG A 33 -12.39 2.10 3.88
CA ARG A 33 -11.08 2.29 4.53
C ARG A 33 -10.65 1.06 5.30
N GLY A 34 -11.54 0.44 6.09
CA GLY A 34 -11.22 -0.82 6.75
C GLY A 34 -10.88 -1.95 5.75
N SER A 35 -11.45 -1.94 4.55
CA SER A 35 -11.06 -2.88 3.49
C SER A 35 -9.67 -2.56 2.92
N ILE A 36 -9.34 -1.28 2.75
CA ILE A 36 -8.01 -0.82 2.32
C ILE A 36 -6.96 -1.22 3.34
N ASP A 37 -7.19 -0.98 4.63
CA ASP A 37 -6.24 -1.31 5.70
C ASP A 37 -5.92 -2.82 5.72
N ASN A 38 -6.92 -3.67 5.48
CA ASN A 38 -6.72 -5.12 5.36
C ASN A 38 -5.87 -5.51 4.15
N ILE A 39 -6.07 -4.84 3.01
CA ILE A 39 -5.27 -5.06 1.81
C ILE A 39 -3.83 -4.62 2.06
N ASP A 40 -3.63 -3.47 2.69
CA ASP A 40 -2.30 -2.93 3.01
C ASP A 40 -1.54 -3.86 3.96
N ALA A 41 -2.20 -4.42 4.97
CA ALA A 41 -1.61 -5.44 5.84
C ALA A 41 -1.16 -6.68 5.03
N ALA A 42 -2.00 -7.17 4.12
CA ALA A 42 -1.64 -8.30 3.26
C ALA A 42 -0.45 -7.97 2.34
N VAL A 43 -0.40 -6.77 1.75
CA VAL A 43 0.73 -6.31 0.92
C VAL A 43 2.02 -6.31 1.73
N VAL A 44 2.01 -5.77 2.95
CA VAL A 44 3.19 -5.75 3.83
C VAL A 44 3.67 -7.17 4.15
N HIS A 45 2.76 -8.08 4.50
CA HIS A 45 3.12 -9.48 4.76
C HIS A 45 3.71 -10.17 3.53
N MET A 46 3.14 -9.97 2.34
CA MET A 46 3.65 -10.55 1.10
C MET A 46 5.03 -9.99 0.73
N LEU A 47 5.26 -8.69 0.95
CA LEU A 47 6.57 -8.08 0.75
C LEU A 47 7.59 -8.66 1.73
N ALA A 48 7.25 -8.83 3.01
CA ALA A 48 8.14 -9.43 4.00
C ALA A 48 8.60 -10.85 3.58
N GLU A 49 7.67 -11.69 3.12
CA GLU A 49 8.01 -13.01 2.59
C GLU A 49 8.88 -12.93 1.33
N ARG A 50 8.56 -12.03 0.40
CA ARG A 50 9.39 -11.80 -0.79
C ARG A 50 10.81 -11.39 -0.40
N PHE A 51 10.97 -10.53 0.60
CA PHE A 51 12.29 -10.08 1.07
C PHE A 51 13.09 -11.22 1.71
N LYS A 52 12.47 -12.11 2.49
CA LYS A 52 13.12 -13.32 3.03
C LYS A 52 13.69 -14.19 1.91
N CYS A 53 12.89 -14.48 0.88
CA CYS A 53 13.33 -15.21 -0.30
C CYS A 53 14.51 -14.51 -1.00
N THR A 54 14.44 -13.18 -1.16
CA THR A 54 15.54 -12.45 -1.80
C THR A 54 16.81 -12.44 -0.97
N GLN A 55 16.74 -12.40 0.37
CA GLN A 55 17.92 -12.53 1.23
C GLN A 55 18.59 -13.89 1.06
N GLN A 56 17.81 -14.96 1.00
CA GLN A 56 18.33 -16.31 0.71
C GLN A 56 19.00 -16.38 -0.68
N VAL A 57 18.40 -15.76 -1.69
CA VAL A 57 19.05 -15.63 -3.02
C VAL A 57 20.36 -14.85 -2.92
N GLY A 58 20.40 -13.77 -2.14
CA GLY A 58 21.61 -12.97 -1.93
C GLY A 58 22.73 -13.77 -1.26
N LEU A 59 22.40 -14.51 -0.19
CA LEU A 59 23.34 -15.40 0.50
C LEU A 59 23.86 -16.50 -0.44
N LEU A 60 22.98 -17.11 -1.24
CA LEU A 60 23.36 -18.11 -2.23
C LEU A 60 24.28 -17.52 -3.30
N LYS A 61 23.96 -16.35 -3.83
CA LYS A 61 24.80 -15.64 -4.80
C LYS A 61 26.18 -15.33 -4.22
N ALA A 62 26.24 -14.80 -2.99
CA ALA A 62 27.48 -14.50 -2.30
C ALA A 62 28.35 -15.74 -2.09
N ALA A 63 27.76 -16.85 -1.63
CA ALA A 63 28.44 -18.12 -1.42
C ALA A 63 29.05 -18.71 -2.71
N HIS A 64 28.49 -18.38 -3.87
CA HIS A 64 28.96 -18.85 -5.19
C HIS A 64 29.66 -17.77 -6.02
N HIS A 65 30.00 -16.62 -5.43
CA HIS A 65 30.63 -15.48 -6.13
C HIS A 65 29.86 -15.02 -7.37
N LEU A 66 28.53 -15.13 -7.35
CA LEU A 66 27.65 -14.66 -8.43
C LEU A 66 27.37 -13.16 -8.27
N PRO A 67 27.17 -12.43 -9.39
CA PRO A 67 26.86 -11.00 -9.33
C PRO A 67 25.49 -10.75 -8.66
N PRO A 68 25.37 -9.66 -7.87
CA PRO A 68 24.11 -9.29 -7.21
C PRO A 68 23.01 -8.95 -8.22
N ALA A 69 23.35 -8.27 -9.32
CA ALA A 69 22.43 -7.97 -10.42
C ALA A 69 22.31 -9.14 -11.42
N ASP A 70 21.13 -9.31 -12.03
CA ASP A 70 20.89 -10.24 -13.14
C ASP A 70 19.93 -9.56 -14.14
N PRO A 71 20.47 -8.80 -15.11
CA PRO A 71 19.66 -8.01 -16.03
C PRO A 71 18.67 -8.84 -16.84
N ALA A 72 19.04 -10.08 -17.19
CA ALA A 72 18.16 -10.98 -17.93
C ALA A 72 16.97 -11.43 -17.06
N ARG A 73 17.22 -11.73 -15.77
CA ARG A 73 16.15 -12.05 -14.81
C ARG A 73 15.25 -10.85 -14.55
N GLU A 74 15.82 -9.65 -14.40
CA GLU A 74 15.08 -8.41 -14.16
C GLU A 74 14.15 -8.07 -15.33
N SER A 75 14.66 -8.12 -16.57
CA SER A 75 13.84 -7.92 -17.77
C SER A 75 12.64 -8.88 -17.84
N ARG A 76 12.85 -10.18 -17.54
CA ARG A 76 11.74 -11.16 -17.46
C ARG A 76 10.74 -10.86 -16.35
N GLN A 77 11.19 -10.31 -15.22
CA GLN A 77 10.26 -9.90 -14.14
C GLN A 77 9.38 -8.74 -14.58
N ILE A 78 9.97 -7.74 -15.25
CA ILE A 78 9.23 -6.57 -15.74
C ILE A 78 8.17 -7.01 -16.75
N THR A 79 8.53 -7.80 -17.77
CA THR A 79 7.56 -8.28 -18.77
C THR A 79 6.39 -9.03 -18.12
N ARG A 80 6.69 -10.01 -17.26
CA ARG A 80 5.65 -10.79 -16.56
C ARG A 80 4.78 -9.91 -15.66
N LEU A 81 5.35 -8.92 -14.99
CA LEU A 81 4.59 -8.04 -14.10
C LEU A 81 3.64 -7.14 -14.89
N ARG A 82 4.08 -6.62 -16.04
CA ARG A 82 3.22 -5.81 -16.91
C ARG A 82 2.01 -6.62 -17.38
N GLU A 83 2.21 -7.87 -17.80
CA GLU A 83 1.10 -8.78 -18.15
C GLU A 83 0.15 -9.03 -16.96
N LEU A 84 0.68 -9.23 -15.75
CA LEU A 84 -0.14 -9.39 -14.54
C LEU A 84 -0.93 -8.12 -14.21
N ALA A 85 -0.32 -6.95 -14.38
CA ALA A 85 -0.97 -5.66 -14.14
C ALA A 85 -2.13 -5.43 -15.13
N GLU A 86 -1.91 -5.70 -16.42
CA GLU A 86 -2.95 -5.61 -17.45
C GLU A 86 -4.15 -6.53 -17.11
N ASN A 87 -3.88 -7.79 -16.74
CA ASN A 87 -4.91 -8.74 -16.35
C ASN A 87 -5.67 -8.31 -15.08
N ALA A 88 -5.00 -7.62 -14.15
CA ALA A 88 -5.58 -7.10 -12.93
C ALA A 88 -6.25 -5.72 -13.09
N ARG A 89 -6.26 -5.15 -14.31
CA ARG A 89 -6.72 -3.77 -14.58
C ARG A 89 -5.96 -2.72 -13.76
N LEU A 90 -4.70 -2.99 -13.47
CA LEU A 90 -3.76 -2.06 -12.86
C LEU A 90 -2.90 -1.42 -13.96
N ASP A 91 -2.56 -0.14 -13.82
CA ASP A 91 -1.65 0.54 -14.76
C ASP A 91 -0.29 -0.19 -14.81
N PRO A 92 0.13 -0.73 -15.97
CA PRO A 92 1.40 -1.43 -16.11
C PRO A 92 2.60 -0.54 -15.80
N ALA A 93 2.50 0.77 -16.07
CA ALA A 93 3.58 1.71 -15.76
C ALA A 93 3.73 1.91 -14.25
N PHE A 94 2.62 1.95 -13.51
CA PHE A 94 2.64 1.97 -12.06
C PHE A 94 3.23 0.67 -11.48
N ALA A 95 2.80 -0.49 -11.97
CA ALA A 95 3.31 -1.78 -11.53
C ALA A 95 4.83 -1.88 -11.73
N GLU A 96 5.31 -1.46 -12.91
CA GLU A 96 6.74 -1.43 -13.22
C GLU A 96 7.53 -0.51 -12.27
N LYS A 97 7.03 0.70 -11.99
CA LYS A 97 7.66 1.61 -11.01
C LYS A 97 7.76 0.98 -9.63
N LEU A 98 6.70 0.33 -9.16
CA LEU A 98 6.69 -0.36 -7.86
C LEU A 98 7.72 -1.50 -7.83
N LEU A 99 7.79 -2.32 -8.88
CA LEU A 99 8.76 -3.40 -8.94
C LEU A 99 10.20 -2.89 -9.01
N ASN A 100 10.46 -1.85 -9.80
CA ASN A 100 11.79 -1.24 -9.88
C ASN A 100 12.25 -0.72 -8.52
N PHE A 101 11.35 -0.11 -7.75
CA PHE A 101 11.62 0.30 -6.37
C PHE A 101 12.00 -0.90 -5.49
N ILE A 102 11.23 -1.99 -5.54
CA ILE A 102 11.51 -3.20 -4.76
C ILE A 102 12.84 -3.86 -5.18
N ILE A 103 13.14 -3.92 -6.48
CA ILE A 103 14.39 -4.50 -7.00
C ILE A 103 15.59 -3.70 -6.52
N ALA A 104 15.54 -2.37 -6.60
CA ALA A 104 16.61 -1.51 -6.12
C ALA A 104 16.93 -1.78 -4.64
N GLU A 105 15.89 -1.92 -3.80
CA GLU A 105 16.06 -2.22 -2.38
C GLU A 105 16.65 -3.62 -2.14
N VAL A 106 16.27 -4.61 -2.94
CA VAL A 106 16.85 -5.97 -2.88
C VAL A 106 18.34 -5.96 -3.24
N ILE A 107 18.73 -5.25 -4.31
CA ILE A 107 20.13 -5.15 -4.74
C ILE A 107 20.98 -4.54 -3.64
N ARG A 108 20.52 -3.44 -3.03
CA ARG A 108 21.18 -2.80 -1.88
C ARG A 108 21.40 -3.76 -0.72
N HIS A 109 20.44 -4.63 -0.44
CA HIS A 109 20.59 -5.68 0.58
C HIS A 109 21.59 -6.77 0.18
N HIS A 110 21.65 -7.16 -1.09
CA HIS A 110 22.64 -8.13 -1.58
C HIS A 110 24.07 -7.60 -1.48
N GLU A 111 24.27 -6.32 -1.82
CA GLU A 111 25.55 -5.64 -1.65
C GLU A 111 25.98 -5.65 -0.17
N THR A 112 25.07 -5.30 0.74
CA THR A 112 25.34 -5.31 2.20
C THR A 112 25.73 -6.72 2.72
N ILE A 113 25.09 -7.77 2.20
CA ILE A 113 25.39 -9.17 2.55
C ILE A 113 26.77 -9.58 2.00
N ALA A 114 27.07 -9.22 0.75
CA ALA A 114 28.35 -9.52 0.12
C ALA A 114 29.52 -8.83 0.85
N ASP A 115 29.30 -7.62 1.36
CA ASP A 115 30.27 -6.83 2.13
C ASP A 115 30.41 -7.29 3.60
N GLY A 116 29.66 -8.31 4.03
CA GLY A 116 29.71 -8.83 5.41
C GLY A 116 29.10 -7.90 6.47
N SER A 117 28.35 -6.88 6.06
CA SER A 117 27.75 -5.85 6.92
C SER A 117 26.26 -6.08 7.21
N GLY A 118 25.73 -7.25 6.85
CA GLY A 118 24.31 -7.59 7.05
C GLY A 118 23.93 -7.70 8.53
N PRO A 119 22.67 -7.39 8.90
CA PRO A 119 22.22 -7.56 10.27
C PRO A 119 22.34 -9.03 10.66
N ARG A 120 23.02 -9.29 11.79
CA ARG A 120 23.02 -10.61 12.42
C ARG A 120 21.59 -10.93 12.88
N PRO A 121 21.17 -12.21 12.81
CA PRO A 121 19.83 -12.64 13.20
C PRO A 121 19.48 -12.29 14.64
#